data_AF-A0AAD6A672-F1
#
_entry.id   AF-A0AAD6A672-F1
#
_cell.length_a   1.000
_cell.length_b   1.000
_cell.length_c   1.000
_cell.angle_alpha   90.00
_cell.angle_beta   90.00
_cell.angle_gamma   90.00
#
_symmetry.space_group_name_H-M   'P 1'
#
loop_
_entity.id
_entity.type
_entity.pdbx_description
1 polymer ?
#
loop_
_entity_poly.entity_id
_entity_poly.type
_entity_poly.pdbx_seq_one_letter_code
_entity_poly.pdbx_strand_id
1 'polypeptide(L)'
;MTARAQRRMLNEVKKNPRVSARDVKKSLAHANISVDESTIRKTLNKNGVHGRTSRRKPLLSRTNIAARLKFAKEHLDVPQHYWQNILWTDETKGSDKGDVDKNKCCTLCNMSFTSAVVAQSHYQGKIHAKRLKLLLGEQPVITAKGKAPVTDA
;
A
#
# COMPACT_ATOMS: atom_id res chain seq x y z
N MET A 1 0.02 27.42 -14.83
CA MET A 1 -0.33 27.47 -13.39
C MET A 1 0.41 28.64 -12.77
N THR A 2 -0.27 29.57 -12.09
CA THR A 2 0.43 30.71 -11.45
C THR A 2 1.08 30.27 -10.13
N ALA A 3 2.17 30.92 -9.73
CA ALA A 3 2.86 30.61 -8.47
C ALA A 3 1.93 30.78 -7.24
N ARG A 4 1.03 31.78 -7.28
CA ARG A 4 0.01 32.02 -6.26
C ARG A 4 -1.00 30.87 -6.18
N ALA A 5 -1.48 30.38 -7.32
CA ALA A 5 -2.41 29.25 -7.38
C ALA A 5 -1.77 27.97 -6.84
N GLN A 6 -0.53 27.67 -7.26
CA GLN A 6 0.23 26.51 -6.81
C GLN A 6 0.43 26.52 -5.28
N ARG A 7 0.88 27.65 -4.71
CA ARG A 7 1.07 27.76 -3.26
C ARG A 7 -0.23 27.60 -2.48
N ARG A 8 -1.33 28.18 -2.98
CA ARG A 8 -2.66 28.10 -2.36
C ARG A 8 -3.14 26.64 -2.30
N MET A 9 -3.13 25.93 -3.43
CA MET A 9 -3.58 24.54 -3.45
C MET A 9 -2.70 23.61 -2.60
N LEU A 10 -1.38 23.81 -2.56
CA LEU A 10 -0.49 22.99 -1.73
C LEU A 10 -0.74 23.21 -0.24
N ASN A 11 -0.95 24.46 0.17
CA ASN A 11 -1.28 24.78 1.56
C ASN A 11 -2.66 24.23 1.97
N GLU A 12 -3.64 24.27 1.07
CA GLU A 12 -4.98 23.72 1.30
C GLU A 12 -4.93 22.20 1.53
N VAL A 13 -4.23 21.47 0.65
CA VAL A 13 -4.06 20.01 0.79
C VAL A 13 -3.23 19.65 2.03
N LYS A 14 -2.23 20.46 2.39
CA LYS A 14 -1.43 20.23 3.60
C LYS A 14 -2.26 20.41 4.89
N LYS A 15 -3.19 21.38 4.91
CA LYS A 15 -4.10 21.61 6.04
C LYS A 15 -5.13 20.49 6.17
N ASN A 16 -5.68 20.03 5.05
CA ASN A 16 -6.63 18.94 5.04
C ASN A 16 -6.32 17.94 3.91
N PRO A 17 -5.61 16.83 4.20
CA PRO A 17 -5.23 15.84 3.20
C PRO A 17 -6.39 15.09 2.54
N ARG A 18 -7.63 15.30 3.01
CA ARG A 18 -8.85 14.70 2.42
C ARG A 18 -9.47 15.52 1.29
N VAL A 19 -9.01 16.74 1.05
CA VAL A 19 -9.57 17.59 -0.02
C VAL A 19 -9.29 16.98 -1.39
N SER A 20 -10.31 16.94 -2.24
CA SER A 20 -10.18 16.43 -3.59
C SER A 20 -9.71 17.52 -4.56
N ALA A 21 -9.22 17.12 -5.73
CA ALA A 21 -8.89 18.08 -6.80
C ALA A 21 -10.11 18.92 -7.25
N ARG A 22 -11.33 18.39 -7.09
CA ARG A 22 -12.59 19.11 -7.36
C ARG A 22 -12.84 20.20 -6.34
N ASP A 23 -12.58 19.92 -5.06
CA ASP A 23 -12.74 20.90 -3.98
C ASP A 23 -11.70 22.01 -4.11
N VAL A 24 -10.45 21.65 -4.42
CA VAL A 24 -9.39 22.63 -4.74
C VAL A 24 -9.79 23.51 -5.92
N LYS A 25 -10.39 22.94 -6.97
CA LYS A 25 -10.90 23.72 -8.13
C LYS A 25 -11.96 24.74 -7.70
N LYS A 26 -12.91 24.35 -6.85
CA LYS A 26 -13.91 25.28 -6.28
C LYS A 26 -13.24 26.39 -5.45
N SER A 27 -12.28 26.04 -4.59
CA SER A 27 -11.52 26.99 -3.77
C SER A 27 -10.72 28.00 -4.60
N LEU A 28 -10.20 27.56 -5.76
CA LEU A 28 -9.49 28.42 -6.72
C LEU A 28 -10.46 29.29 -7.54
N ALA A 29 -11.65 28.78 -7.87
CA ALA A 29 -12.69 29.56 -8.55
C ALA A 29 -13.14 30.76 -7.70
N HIS A 30 -13.35 30.58 -6.39
CA HIS A 30 -13.62 31.68 -5.45
C HIS A 30 -12.48 32.71 -5.35
N ALA A 31 -11.28 32.36 -5.83
CA ALA A 31 -10.11 33.23 -5.86
C ALA A 31 -9.94 33.98 -7.19
N ASN A 32 -10.90 33.84 -8.13
CA ASN A 32 -10.78 34.27 -9.51
C ASN A 32 -9.61 33.60 -10.26
N ILE A 33 -9.27 32.35 -9.91
CA ILE A 33 -8.23 31.57 -10.57
C ILE A 33 -8.90 30.37 -11.24
N SER A 34 -9.00 30.40 -12.57
CA SER A 34 -9.51 29.27 -13.35
C SER A 34 -8.39 28.29 -13.70
N VAL A 35 -8.54 27.03 -13.28
CA VAL A 35 -7.60 25.93 -13.57
C VAL A 35 -8.39 24.64 -13.78
N ASP A 36 -7.96 23.82 -14.74
CA ASP A 36 -8.52 22.48 -14.91
C ASP A 36 -8.09 21.49 -13.79
N GLU A 37 -8.96 20.55 -13.47
CA GLU A 37 -8.67 19.52 -12.44
C GLU A 37 -7.44 18.68 -12.78
N SER A 38 -7.20 18.40 -14.06
CA SER A 38 -6.04 17.62 -14.51
C SER A 38 -4.75 18.37 -14.24
N THR A 39 -4.75 19.69 -14.42
CA THR A 39 -3.61 20.57 -14.09
C THR A 39 -3.35 20.59 -12.59
N ILE A 40 -4.41 20.62 -11.77
CA ILE A 40 -4.30 20.51 -10.30
C ILE A 40 -3.67 19.16 -9.92
N ARG A 41 -4.20 18.03 -10.42
CA ARG A 41 -3.66 16.68 -10.14
C ARG A 41 -2.20 16.54 -10.58
N LYS A 42 -1.86 16.96 -11.80
CA LYS A 42 -0.47 16.92 -12.31
C LYS A 42 0.47 17.73 -11.43
N THR A 43 0.05 18.93 -11.02
CA THR A 43 0.87 19.80 -10.18
C THR A 43 1.03 19.22 -8.77
N LEU A 44 -0.04 18.67 -8.17
CA LEU A 44 0.05 18.00 -6.87
C LEU A 44 1.01 16.80 -6.90
N ASN A 45 0.88 15.94 -7.92
CA ASN A 45 1.77 14.79 -8.10
C ASN A 45 3.23 15.22 -8.30
N LYS A 46 3.49 16.27 -9.10
CA LYS A 46 4.83 16.83 -9.29
C LYS A 46 5.45 17.33 -7.98
N ASN A 47 4.63 17.78 -7.03
CA ASN A 47 5.06 18.23 -5.71
C ASN A 47 5.01 17.11 -4.64
N GLY A 48 4.93 15.84 -5.05
CA GLY A 48 4.95 14.69 -4.13
C GLY A 48 3.65 14.44 -3.36
N VAL A 49 2.59 15.20 -3.64
CA VAL A 49 1.28 15.04 -3.00
C VAL A 49 0.47 14.05 -3.81
N HIS A 50 0.38 12.82 -3.29
CA HIS A 50 -0.31 11.73 -3.96
C HIS A 50 -1.58 11.34 -3.22
N GLY A 51 -2.62 10.99 -3.96
CA GLY A 51 -3.81 10.36 -3.38
C GLY A 51 -3.45 9.05 -2.67
N ARG A 52 -3.96 8.88 -1.45
CA ARG A 52 -3.82 7.66 -0.65
C ARG A 52 -5.13 7.38 0.07
N THR A 53 -5.43 6.10 0.25
CA THR A 53 -6.54 5.63 1.10
C THR A 53 -6.02 5.31 2.49
N SER A 54 -6.63 5.88 3.53
CA SER A 54 -6.29 5.54 4.91
C SER A 54 -6.59 4.08 5.19
N ARG A 55 -5.67 3.37 5.85
CA ARG A 55 -5.91 2.00 6.32
C ARG A 55 -7.04 2.00 7.35
N ARG A 56 -7.90 0.97 7.31
CA ARG A 56 -8.87 0.72 8.38
C ARG A 56 -8.09 0.41 9.65
N LYS A 57 -8.36 1.15 10.72
CA LYS A 57 -7.76 0.95 12.03
C LYS A 57 -8.89 0.83 13.05
N PRO A 58 -8.77 -0.06 14.06
CA PRO A 58 -9.70 -0.06 15.18
C PRO A 58 -9.76 1.32 15.83
N LEU A 59 -10.97 1.79 16.14
CA LEU A 59 -11.14 3.02 16.89
C LEU A 59 -10.78 2.74 18.36
N LEU A 60 -9.80 3.45 18.88
CA LEU A 60 -9.37 3.32 20.27
C LEU A 60 -10.01 4.42 21.10
N SER A 61 -10.55 4.05 22.26
CA SER A 61 -10.99 5.02 23.26
C SER A 61 -9.79 5.80 23.80
N ARG A 62 -10.04 7.00 24.35
CA ARG A 62 -8.99 7.81 24.98
C ARG A 62 -8.25 7.04 26.09
N THR A 63 -8.98 6.24 26.87
CA THR A 63 -8.45 5.35 27.91
C THR A 63 -7.48 4.32 27.31
N ASN A 64 -7.88 3.64 26.23
CA ASN A 64 -7.04 2.62 25.60
C ASN A 64 -5.81 3.22 24.92
N ILE A 65 -5.91 4.43 24.37
CA ILE A 65 -4.77 5.17 23.81
C ILE A 65 -3.75 5.46 24.92
N ALA A 66 -4.20 5.96 26.07
CA ALA A 66 -3.33 6.27 27.20
C ALA A 66 -2.65 5.01 27.77
N ALA A 67 -3.41 3.92 27.96
CA ALA A 67 -2.89 2.65 28.43
C ALA A 67 -1.82 2.07 27.48
N ARG A 68 -2.10 2.07 26.17
CA ARG A 68 -1.14 1.61 25.15
C ARG A 68 0.13 2.47 25.12
N LEU A 69 -0.01 3.79 25.24
CA LEU A 69 1.14 4.70 25.27
C LEU A 69 1.99 4.49 26.52
N LYS A 70 1.36 4.32 27.69
CA LYS A 70 2.05 4.03 28.94
C LYS A 70 2.86 2.74 28.83
N PHE A 71 2.22 1.65 28.38
CA PHE A 71 2.88 0.37 28.17
C PHE A 71 4.09 0.49 27.22
N ALA A 72 3.93 1.15 26.07
CA ALA A 72 5.00 1.32 25.09
C ALA A 72 6.20 2.11 25.64
N LYS A 73 5.96 3.12 26.47
CA LYS A 73 7.04 3.90 27.11
C LYS A 73 7.78 3.10 28.17
N GLU A 74 7.06 2.38 29.02
CA GLU A 74 7.64 1.55 30.08
C GLU A 74 8.46 0.39 29.52
N HIS A 75 8.13 -0.08 28.31
CA HIS A 75 8.77 -1.22 27.67
C HIS A 75 9.68 -0.85 26.48
N LEU A 76 10.08 0.41 26.33
CA LEU A 76 10.87 0.90 25.18
C LEU A 76 12.29 0.31 25.16
N ASP A 77 12.95 0.25 26.33
CA ASP A 77 14.33 -0.21 26.50
C ASP A 77 14.43 -1.64 27.04
N VAL A 78 13.30 -2.37 27.06
CA VAL A 78 13.26 -3.73 27.58
C VAL A 78 14.04 -4.66 26.62
N PRO A 79 15.05 -5.38 27.12
CA PRO A 79 15.96 -6.16 26.29
C PRO A 79 15.24 -7.33 25.61
N GLN A 80 15.73 -7.74 24.45
CA GLN A 80 15.10 -8.77 23.61
C GLN A 80 14.83 -10.09 24.37
N HIS A 81 15.69 -10.49 25.30
CA HIS A 81 15.52 -11.73 26.06
C HIS A 81 14.26 -11.74 26.93
N TYR A 82 13.82 -10.58 27.43
CA TYR A 82 12.57 -10.47 28.16
C TYR A 82 11.39 -10.87 27.26
N TRP A 83 11.38 -10.38 26.02
CA TRP A 83 10.33 -10.67 25.04
C TRP A 83 10.36 -12.12 24.53
N GLN A 84 11.55 -12.73 24.47
CA GLN A 84 11.73 -14.12 24.03
C GLN A 84 11.14 -15.14 25.01
N ASN A 85 11.03 -14.77 26.29
CA ASN A 85 10.46 -15.63 27.33
C ASN A 85 8.93 -15.49 27.44
N ILE A 86 8.31 -14.60 26.66
CA ILE A 86 6.86 -14.40 26.66
C ILE A 86 6.25 -15.28 25.57
N LEU A 87 5.34 -16.17 25.96
CA LEU A 87 4.49 -16.89 25.02
C LEU A 87 3.38 -15.95 24.53
N TRP A 88 3.40 -15.62 23.25
CA TRP A 88 2.37 -14.81 22.61
C TRP A 88 1.30 -15.72 22.02
N THR A 89 0.12 -15.75 22.64
CA THR A 89 -1.05 -16.41 22.10
C THR A 89 -2.06 -15.37 21.61
N ASP A 90 -2.62 -15.59 20.43
CA ASP A 90 -3.77 -14.84 19.92
C ASP A 90 -4.82 -15.84 19.46
N GLU A 91 -6.07 -15.61 19.83
CA GLU A 91 -7.20 -16.44 19.41
C GLU A 91 -7.81 -15.80 18.17
N THR A 92 -7.29 -16.16 17.00
CA THR A 92 -7.99 -15.84 15.76
C THR A 92 -9.10 -16.86 15.55
N LYS A 93 -10.33 -16.42 15.25
CA LYS A 93 -11.40 -17.33 14.83
C LYS A 93 -10.97 -18.03 13.53
N GLY A 94 -10.53 -19.28 13.66
CA GLY A 94 -10.25 -20.15 12.53
C GLY A 94 -11.55 -20.43 11.80
N SER A 95 -11.71 -19.91 10.59
CA SER A 95 -12.54 -20.60 9.62
C SER A 95 -11.86 -21.95 9.38
N ASP A 96 -12.55 -23.04 9.64
CA ASP A 96 -12.04 -24.40 9.58
C ASP A 96 -11.09 -24.67 8.40
N LYS A 97 -10.07 -25.48 8.73
CA LYS A 97 -9.08 -26.18 7.89
C LYS A 97 -7.73 -25.48 7.74
N GLY A 98 -6.81 -25.96 8.58
CA GLY A 98 -5.37 -25.92 8.37
C GLY A 98 -5.02 -26.62 7.05
N ASP A 99 -4.85 -25.80 6.04
CA ASP A 99 -3.71 -25.77 5.14
C ASP A 99 -3.83 -24.37 4.50
N VAL A 100 -2.76 -23.59 4.41
CA VAL A 100 -2.83 -22.32 3.68
C VAL A 100 -2.93 -22.71 2.21
N ASP A 101 -4.16 -22.97 1.77
CA ASP A 101 -4.48 -23.34 0.41
C ASP A 101 -3.83 -22.29 -0.48
N LYS A 102 -2.84 -22.73 -1.26
CA LYS A 102 -2.07 -21.88 -2.20
C LYS A 102 -3.01 -21.17 -3.18
N ASN A 103 -4.27 -21.60 -3.26
CA ASN A 103 -5.32 -21.03 -4.09
C ASN A 103 -6.16 -19.94 -3.40
N LYS A 104 -5.95 -19.66 -2.11
CA LYS A 104 -6.75 -18.65 -1.36
C LYS A 104 -6.03 -17.33 -1.16
N CYS A 105 -4.69 -17.32 -1.05
CA CYS A 105 -3.96 -16.06 -0.90
C CYS A 105 -2.51 -16.16 -1.37
N CYS A 106 -1.97 -15.01 -1.78
CA CYS A 106 -0.57 -14.82 -2.09
C CYS A 106 0.04 -13.88 -1.04
N THR A 107 0.97 -14.39 -0.24
CA THR A 107 1.65 -13.62 0.82
C THR A 107 2.63 -12.59 0.28
N LEU A 108 3.25 -12.86 -0.88
CA LEU A 108 4.14 -11.92 -1.57
C LEU A 108 3.40 -10.67 -2.07
N CYS A 109 2.16 -10.87 -2.52
CA CYS A 109 1.32 -9.80 -3.05
C CYS A 109 0.33 -9.24 -2.01
N ASN A 110 0.16 -9.94 -0.89
CA ASN A 110 -0.85 -9.69 0.14
C ASN A 110 -2.27 -9.56 -0.47
N MET A 111 -2.58 -10.48 -1.38
CA MET A 111 -3.86 -10.55 -2.11
C MET A 111 -4.56 -11.88 -1.80
N SER A 112 -5.88 -11.87 -1.62
CA SER A 112 -6.72 -13.05 -1.50
C SER A 112 -7.51 -13.31 -2.79
N PHE A 113 -7.77 -14.58 -3.10
CA PHE A 113 -8.47 -15.01 -4.31
C PHE A 113 -9.81 -15.66 -3.98
N THR A 114 -10.79 -15.45 -4.86
CA THR A 114 -12.13 -16.03 -4.75
C THR A 114 -12.24 -17.39 -5.44
N SER A 115 -11.23 -17.80 -6.23
CA SER A 115 -11.17 -19.12 -6.86
C SER A 115 -9.74 -19.50 -7.27
N ALA A 116 -9.52 -20.81 -7.51
CA ALA A 116 -8.25 -21.36 -7.97
C ALA A 116 -7.79 -20.77 -9.32
N VAL A 117 -8.71 -20.55 -10.25
CA VAL A 117 -8.40 -19.95 -11.56
C VAL A 117 -7.89 -18.52 -11.40
N VAL A 118 -8.48 -17.76 -10.48
CA VAL A 118 -8.04 -16.39 -10.19
C VAL A 118 -6.64 -16.41 -9.55
N ALA A 119 -6.38 -17.35 -8.64
CA ALA A 119 -5.06 -17.53 -8.03
C ALA A 119 -3.98 -17.87 -9.08
N GLN A 120 -4.26 -18.80 -10.00
CA GLN A 120 -3.33 -19.17 -11.08
C GLN A 120 -2.99 -17.97 -11.98
N SER A 121 -3.99 -17.19 -12.41
CA SER A 121 -3.73 -16.01 -13.22
C SER A 121 -2.88 -14.96 -12.49
N HIS A 122 -3.03 -14.87 -11.16
CA HIS A 122 -2.20 -14.00 -10.35
C HIS A 122 -0.74 -14.48 -10.32
N TYR A 123 -0.49 -15.76 -10.04
CA TYR A 123 0.87 -16.31 -9.95
C TYR A 123 1.64 -16.21 -11.26
N GLN A 124 0.95 -16.33 -12.39
CA GLN A 124 1.51 -16.14 -13.74
C GLN A 124 1.54 -14.66 -14.18
N GLY A 125 1.02 -13.75 -13.36
CA GLY A 125 0.84 -12.34 -13.69
C GLY A 125 2.11 -11.50 -13.54
N LYS A 126 2.19 -10.42 -14.34
CA LYS A 126 3.32 -9.47 -14.35
C LYS A 126 3.55 -8.77 -12.99
N ILE A 127 2.50 -8.61 -12.18
CA ILE A 127 2.57 -8.00 -10.84
C ILE A 127 3.29 -8.94 -9.87
N HIS A 128 2.92 -10.22 -9.88
CA HIS A 128 3.52 -11.24 -9.02
C HIS A 128 4.99 -11.44 -9.38
N ALA A 129 5.30 -11.58 -10.68
CA ALA A 129 6.66 -11.70 -11.19
C ALA A 129 7.55 -10.50 -10.80
N LYS A 130 7.00 -9.27 -10.83
CA LYS A 130 7.77 -8.06 -10.45
C LYS A 130 8.08 -8.03 -8.95
N ARG A 131 7.14 -8.43 -8.08
CA ARG A 131 7.40 -8.51 -6.63
C ARG A 131 8.37 -9.63 -6.28
N LEU A 132 8.27 -10.77 -6.95
CA LEU A 132 9.18 -11.90 -6.77
C LEU A 132 10.62 -11.50 -7.12
N LYS A 133 10.81 -10.80 -8.25
CA LYS A 133 12.12 -10.25 -8.64
C LYS A 133 12.67 -9.21 -7.67
N LEU A 134 11.83 -8.35 -7.10
CA LEU A 134 12.26 -7.35 -6.11
C LEU A 134 12.72 -7.96 -4.79
N LEU A 135 12.13 -9.09 -4.38
CA LEU A 135 12.47 -9.78 -3.13
C LEU A 135 13.65 -10.74 -3.28
N LEU A 136 13.77 -11.44 -4.41
CA LEU A 136 14.83 -12.43 -4.65
C LEU A 136 16.11 -11.83 -5.22
N GLY A 137 16.16 -10.52 -5.50
CA GLY A 137 17.42 -9.80 -5.70
C GLY A 137 18.32 -10.27 -6.84
N GLU A 138 17.78 -10.90 -7.90
CA GLU A 138 18.59 -11.28 -9.05
C GLU A 138 18.66 -10.17 -10.11
N GLN A 139 19.89 -9.76 -10.41
CA GLN A 139 20.24 -9.01 -11.61
C GLN A 139 20.03 -9.87 -12.86
N PRO A 140 19.69 -9.28 -14.02
CA PRO A 140 19.40 -10.04 -15.22
C PRO A 140 20.67 -10.69 -15.77
N VAL A 141 20.77 -12.02 -15.69
CA VAL A 141 21.66 -12.79 -16.57
C VAL A 141 20.99 -12.85 -17.95
N ILE A 142 21.56 -12.06 -18.85
CA ILE A 142 21.42 -12.20 -20.28
C ILE A 142 22.05 -13.54 -20.72
N THR A 143 21.27 -14.43 -21.32
CA THR A 143 21.79 -15.42 -22.27
C THR A 143 20.92 -15.44 -23.51
N ALA A 144 21.54 -15.07 -24.62
CA ALA A 144 21.01 -15.11 -25.97
C ALA A 144 21.09 -16.53 -26.57
N LYS A 145 20.25 -16.75 -27.61
CA LYS A 145 20.22 -17.86 -28.60
C LYS A 145 19.68 -19.20 -28.07
N GLY A 146 18.85 -19.97 -28.78
CA GLY A 146 18.26 -19.85 -30.10
C GLY A 146 17.62 -21.19 -30.53
N LYS A 147 16.74 -21.12 -31.53
CA LYS A 147 16.28 -22.19 -32.45
C LYS A 147 15.40 -23.34 -31.93
N ALA A 148 14.25 -23.48 -32.58
CA ALA A 148 13.35 -24.63 -32.53
C ALA A 148 14.00 -25.90 -33.10
N PRO A 149 13.42 -27.07 -32.76
CA PRO A 149 13.25 -28.13 -33.73
C PRO A 149 11.76 -28.52 -33.87
N VAL A 150 11.35 -28.62 -35.13
CA VAL A 150 10.20 -29.38 -35.62
C VAL A 150 10.56 -30.88 -35.59
N THR A 151 9.61 -31.74 -35.21
CA THR A 151 9.50 -33.13 -35.70
C THR A 151 8.05 -33.62 -35.59
N ASP A 152 7.60 -34.22 -36.69
CA ASP A 152 6.28 -34.74 -37.03
C ASP A 152 5.71 -35.85 -36.14
N ALA A 153 4.37 -35.97 -36.17
CA ALA A 153 3.64 -37.21 -36.38
C ALA A 153 2.35 -36.92 -37.16
#